data_AF-A0A3C1B2M0-F1
#
_entry.id   AF-A0A3C1B2M0-F1
#
_cell.length_a   1.000
_cell.length_b   1.000
_cell.length_c   1.000
_cell.angle_alpha   90.00
_cell.angle_beta   90.00
_cell.angle_gamma   90.00
#
_symmetry.space_group_name_H-M   'P 1'
#
loop_
_entity.id
_entity.type
_entity.pdbx_description
1 polymer ?
#
loop_
_entity_poly.entity_id
_entity_poly.type
_entity_poly.pdbx_seq_one_letter_code
_entity_poly.pdbx_strand_id
1 'polypeptide(L)'
;MNSALEVILQFPILSGIILLIVSPVIILLIRKAGHGCKLLGLYIRAPDRAAWMTGDLSPDEINSYFQLLASRHDACPRHGNRRIDRLHWQIYMGFVHLRGRLSHTPAGIIGMVPAARWYFDNYNFFYKALMAIQANGNLIKFHSMPALTDAAENRYPRVYSLARSIVSSSKFHLNIEHVFTIIENYLQGRQLLARELWTLPDMLTLCLLEKAAEQSRAVLRIINVKQEADRVVNHLSARLGHDEAGIPHLLRKMCKPGLLIDSAFVSHFYFRLKSMFIADKDIESWLIEAIGNPANQNGVWLQEVLDTEAENETSCSASYHR
;
A
#
# COMPACT_ATOMS: atom_id res chain seq x y z
N MET A 1 -6.61 44.81 -17.85
CA MET A 1 -5.41 43.99 -17.54
C MET A 1 -4.11 44.57 -18.10
N ASN A 2 -4.12 45.41 -19.15
CA ASN A 2 -2.89 45.99 -19.70
C ASN A 2 -2.35 47.21 -18.93
N SER A 3 -3.18 47.98 -18.20
CA SER A 3 -2.71 49.18 -17.50
C SER A 3 -1.86 48.88 -16.24
N ALA A 4 -2.06 47.73 -15.60
CA ALA A 4 -1.30 47.36 -14.40
C ALA A 4 0.15 46.94 -14.73
N LEU A 5 0.38 46.36 -15.91
CA LEU A 5 1.70 45.94 -16.36
C LEU A 5 2.56 47.11 -16.83
N GLU A 6 1.96 48.14 -17.44
CA GLU A 6 2.68 49.35 -17.87
C GLU A 6 3.18 50.18 -16.68
N VAL A 7 2.41 50.28 -15.60
CA VAL A 7 2.81 51.02 -14.39
C VAL A 7 4.00 50.35 -13.68
N ILE A 8 4.12 49.02 -13.73
CA ILE A 8 5.22 48.27 -13.12
C ILE A 8 6.55 48.48 -13.87
N LEU A 9 6.49 48.77 -15.18
CA LEU A 9 7.68 49.02 -16.01
C LEU A 9 8.24 50.44 -15.88
N GLN A 10 7.47 51.40 -15.34
CA GLN A 10 7.93 52.78 -15.11
C GLN A 10 8.84 52.94 -13.88
N PHE A 11 8.93 51.94 -13.00
CA PHE A 11 9.75 51.97 -11.79
C PHE A 11 10.82 50.87 -11.83
N PRO A 12 12.03 51.14 -12.37
CA PRO A 12 13.08 50.12 -12.57
C PRO A 12 13.57 49.49 -11.25
N ILE A 13 13.40 50.19 -10.12
CA ILE A 13 13.72 49.68 -8.79
C ILE A 13 12.69 48.63 -8.34
N LEU A 14 11.40 48.86 -8.61
CA LEU A 14 10.34 47.89 -8.30
C LEU A 14 10.43 46.65 -9.19
N SER A 15 10.74 46.80 -10.49
CA SER A 15 10.91 45.65 -11.38
C SER A 15 12.12 44.79 -11.00
N GLY A 16 13.23 45.41 -10.58
CA GLY A 16 14.41 44.72 -10.06
C GLY A 16 14.15 43.94 -8.76
N ILE A 17 13.39 44.53 -7.82
CA ILE A 17 13.00 43.87 -6.57
C ILE A 17 12.04 42.70 -6.83
N ILE A 18 11.08 42.86 -7.75
CA ILE A 18 10.17 41.78 -8.16
C ILE A 18 10.97 40.62 -8.76
N LEU A 19 11.95 40.87 -9.64
CA LEU A 19 12.79 39.81 -10.21
C LEU A 19 13.63 39.08 -9.15
N LEU A 20 14.16 39.82 -8.17
CA LEU A 20 14.98 39.30 -7.07
C LEU A 20 14.19 38.40 -6.10
N ILE A 21 12.89 38.65 -5.91
CA ILE A 21 12.02 37.86 -5.04
C ILE A 21 11.35 36.71 -5.81
N VAL A 22 10.90 36.97 -7.03
CA VAL A 22 10.16 36.00 -7.84
C VAL A 22 11.07 34.89 -8.36
N SER A 23 12.32 35.18 -8.73
CA SER A 23 13.29 34.18 -9.20
C SER A 23 13.60 33.07 -8.18
N PRO A 24 14.00 33.35 -6.92
CA PRO A 24 14.26 32.30 -5.93
C PRO A 24 12.98 31.53 -5.55
N VAL A 25 11.81 32.18 -5.52
CA VAL A 25 10.54 31.50 -5.27
C VAL A 25 10.20 30.54 -6.41
N ILE A 26 10.36 30.96 -7.67
CA ILE A 26 10.17 30.09 -8.85
C ILE A 26 11.16 28.93 -8.83
N ILE A 27 12.43 29.16 -8.50
CA ILE A 27 13.45 28.10 -8.38
C ILE A 27 13.06 27.09 -7.30
N LEU A 28 12.57 27.55 -6.14
CA LEU A 28 12.07 26.67 -5.07
C LEU A 28 10.84 25.88 -5.51
N LEU A 29 9.91 26.50 -6.24
CA LEU A 29 8.73 25.83 -6.78
C LEU A 29 9.12 24.76 -7.82
N ILE A 30 10.05 25.06 -8.73
CA ILE A 30 10.56 24.09 -9.72
C ILE A 30 11.28 22.93 -9.01
N ARG A 31 12.11 23.21 -8.00
CA ARG A 31 12.79 22.17 -7.21
C ARG A 31 11.79 21.31 -6.43
N LYS A 32 10.76 21.93 -5.83
CA LYS A 32 9.69 21.24 -5.10
C LYS A 32 8.83 20.40 -6.05
N ALA A 33 8.52 20.91 -7.24
CA ALA A 33 7.81 20.19 -8.29
C ALA A 33 8.64 19.02 -8.83
N GLY A 34 9.93 19.23 -9.12
CA GLY A 34 10.85 18.17 -9.55
C GLY A 34 11.07 17.11 -8.46
N HIS A 35 11.13 17.51 -7.19
CA HIS A 35 11.15 16.59 -6.06
C HIS A 35 9.83 15.83 -5.93
N GLY A 36 8.69 16.50 -6.10
CA GLY A 36 7.36 15.90 -6.14
C GLY A 36 7.21 14.86 -7.24
N CYS A 37 7.64 15.17 -8.47
CA CYS A 37 7.64 14.22 -9.60
C CYS A 37 8.57 13.04 -9.35
N LYS A 38 9.75 13.24 -8.73
CA LYS A 38 10.64 12.14 -8.32
C LYS A 38 10.00 11.26 -7.25
N LEU A 39 9.34 11.85 -6.25
CA LEU A 39 8.62 11.11 -5.21
C LEU A 39 7.42 10.35 -5.76
N LEU A 40 6.67 10.93 -6.70
CA LEU A 40 5.61 10.25 -7.44
C LEU A 40 6.16 9.09 -8.27
N GLY A 41 7.25 9.30 -9.00
CA GLY A 41 7.93 8.24 -9.74
C GLY A 41 8.48 7.13 -8.83
N LEU A 42 8.96 7.46 -7.63
CA LEU A 42 9.38 6.49 -6.62
C LEU A 42 8.19 5.69 -6.09
N TYR A 43 7.06 6.35 -5.80
CA TYR A 43 5.83 5.71 -5.32
C TYR A 43 5.25 4.71 -6.35
N ILE A 44 5.22 5.10 -7.62
CA ILE A 44 4.63 4.30 -8.71
C ILE A 44 5.52 3.11 -9.08
N ARG A 45 6.85 3.20 -8.84
CA ARG A 45 7.79 2.15 -9.23
C ARG A 45 7.54 0.89 -8.41
N ALA A 46 7.31 -0.23 -9.11
CA ALA A 46 7.24 -1.55 -8.50
C ALA A 46 8.51 -1.78 -7.65
N PRO A 47 8.36 -2.30 -6.43
CA PRO A 47 9.51 -2.49 -5.56
C PRO A 47 10.41 -3.57 -6.15
N ASP A 48 11.65 -3.17 -6.45
CA ASP A 48 12.68 -4.04 -7.01
C ASP A 48 13.34 -4.83 -5.86
N ARG A 49 12.57 -5.77 -5.30
CA ARG A 49 12.91 -6.58 -4.12
C ARG A 49 12.27 -7.96 -4.23
N ALA A 50 12.88 -8.95 -3.60
CA ALA A 50 12.31 -10.29 -3.51
C ALA A 50 10.93 -10.30 -2.83
N ALA A 51 10.07 -11.22 -3.25
CA ALA A 51 8.81 -11.50 -2.57
C ALA A 51 9.07 -11.85 -1.10
N TRP A 52 8.09 -11.57 -0.24
CA TRP A 52 8.14 -12.05 1.14
C TRP A 52 8.13 -13.57 1.15
N MET A 53 8.80 -14.18 2.13
CA MET A 53 8.72 -15.63 2.33
C MET A 53 7.26 -16.03 2.57
N THR A 54 6.81 -17.07 1.87
CA THR A 54 5.46 -17.63 1.98
C THR A 54 5.60 -19.09 2.37
N GLY A 55 5.03 -19.48 3.51
CA GLY A 55 5.04 -20.86 3.98
C GLY A 55 5.09 -20.96 5.50
N ASP A 56 4.46 -22.01 6.02
CA ASP A 56 4.48 -22.33 7.44
C ASP A 56 5.68 -23.22 7.72
N LEU A 57 6.79 -22.59 8.11
CA LEU A 57 8.00 -23.30 8.53
C LEU A 57 7.92 -23.62 10.02
N SER A 58 8.33 -24.83 10.38
CA SER A 58 8.59 -25.22 11.75
C SER A 58 9.78 -24.44 12.34
N PRO A 59 9.88 -24.32 13.68
CA PRO A 59 11.03 -23.65 14.31
C PRO A 59 12.40 -24.19 13.87
N ASP A 60 12.52 -25.50 13.65
CA ASP A 60 13.77 -26.13 13.22
C ASP A 60 14.13 -25.79 11.76
N GLU A 61 13.12 -25.70 10.89
CA GLU A 61 13.29 -25.25 9.51
C GLU A 61 13.69 -23.77 9.46
N ILE A 62 13.11 -22.93 10.32
CA ILE A 62 13.50 -21.52 10.47
C ILE A 62 14.98 -21.43 10.88
N ASN A 63 15.40 -22.20 11.89
CA ASN A 63 16.78 -22.20 12.36
C ASN A 63 17.76 -22.63 11.27
N SER A 64 17.46 -23.72 10.57
CA SER A 64 18.25 -24.22 9.45
C SER A 64 18.31 -23.21 8.30
N TYR A 65 17.20 -22.52 8.02
CA TYR A 65 17.13 -21.46 7.04
C TYR A 65 18.05 -20.29 7.40
N PHE A 66 18.09 -19.84 8.65
CA PHE A 66 18.95 -18.72 9.05
C PHE A 66 20.44 -19.07 9.05
N GLN A 67 20.81 -20.32 9.34
CA GLN A 67 22.18 -20.81 9.15
C GLN A 67 22.57 -20.81 7.66
N LEU A 68 21.68 -21.28 6.78
CA LEU A 68 21.91 -21.22 5.33
C LEU A 68 21.98 -19.76 4.84
N LEU A 69 21.10 -18.89 5.32
CA LEU A 69 21.07 -17.47 4.99
C LEU A 69 22.39 -16.78 5.35
N ALA A 70 22.96 -17.11 6.51
CA ALA A 70 24.24 -16.59 6.97
C ALA A 70 25.38 -16.93 6.00
N SER A 71 25.40 -18.16 5.45
CA SER A 71 26.42 -18.56 4.47
C SER A 71 26.30 -17.83 3.13
N ARG A 72 25.09 -17.43 2.73
CA ARG A 72 24.83 -16.67 1.48
C ARG A 72 25.01 -15.17 1.60
N HIS A 73 24.94 -14.62 2.80
CA HIS A 73 25.03 -13.18 3.06
C HIS A 73 26.48 -12.65 2.96
N ASP A 74 27.07 -12.77 1.78
CA ASP A 74 28.32 -12.08 1.44
C ASP A 74 28.08 -10.57 1.33
N ALA A 75 28.76 -9.81 2.19
CA ALA A 75 28.61 -8.37 2.25
C ALA A 75 29.95 -7.66 2.02
N CYS A 76 29.91 -6.58 1.24
CA CYS A 76 31.05 -5.70 1.03
C CYS A 76 30.75 -4.29 1.57
N PRO A 77 31.76 -3.60 2.15
CA PRO A 77 31.61 -2.19 2.51
C PRO A 77 31.24 -1.38 1.26
N ARG A 78 30.11 -0.68 1.32
CA ARG A 78 29.64 0.15 0.22
C ARG A 78 29.31 1.52 0.77
N HIS A 79 29.83 2.56 0.12
CA HIS A 79 29.55 3.94 0.46
C HIS A 79 28.49 4.52 -0.48
N GLY A 80 27.64 5.40 0.03
CA GLY A 80 26.60 6.07 -0.75
C GLY A 80 25.42 5.17 -1.15
N ASN A 81 25.17 4.06 -0.44
CA ASN A 81 24.02 3.19 -0.75
C ASN A 81 22.69 3.84 -0.32
N ARG A 82 21.99 4.47 -1.28
CA ARG A 82 20.69 5.15 -1.07
C ARG A 82 19.47 4.24 -1.22
N ARG A 83 19.63 2.90 -1.13
CA ARG A 83 18.51 1.95 -1.24
C ARG A 83 17.49 2.14 -0.12
N ILE A 84 17.96 2.28 1.12
CA ILE A 84 17.10 2.51 2.27
C ILE A 84 16.38 3.85 2.18
N ASP A 85 17.05 4.91 1.72
CA ASP A 85 16.38 6.21 1.48
C ASP A 85 15.21 6.06 0.52
N ARG A 86 15.44 5.38 -0.62
CA ARG A 86 14.40 5.17 -1.63
C ARG A 86 13.24 4.37 -1.06
N LEU A 87 13.53 3.31 -0.29
CA LEU A 87 12.51 2.50 0.35
C LEU A 87 11.70 3.30 1.38
N HIS A 88 12.36 4.04 2.25
CA HIS A 88 11.72 4.92 3.23
C HIS A 88 10.76 5.90 2.55
N TRP A 89 11.22 6.59 1.51
CA TRP A 89 10.37 7.52 0.75
C TRP A 89 9.22 6.83 0.03
N GLN A 90 9.41 5.61 -0.50
CA GLN A 90 8.34 4.83 -1.10
C GLN A 90 7.25 4.49 -0.08
N ILE A 91 7.64 4.04 1.11
CA ILE A 91 6.70 3.70 2.20
C ILE A 91 5.99 4.97 2.68
N TYR A 92 6.73 6.05 2.92
CA TYR A 92 6.19 7.35 3.30
C TYR A 92 5.13 7.83 2.30
N MET A 93 5.46 7.84 1.01
CA MET A 93 4.52 8.24 -0.05
C MET A 93 3.32 7.30 -0.13
N GLY A 94 3.51 6.01 0.14
CA GLY A 94 2.41 5.05 0.24
C GLY A 94 1.40 5.42 1.31
N PHE A 95 1.86 5.75 2.51
CA PHE A 95 0.95 6.18 3.58
C PHE A 95 0.34 7.56 3.31
N VAL A 96 1.10 8.52 2.74
CA VAL A 96 0.54 9.82 2.35
C VAL A 96 -0.58 9.65 1.31
N HIS A 97 -0.36 8.80 0.30
CA HIS A 97 -1.36 8.47 -0.69
C HIS A 97 -2.58 7.80 -0.07
N LEU A 98 -2.38 6.81 0.81
CA LEU A 98 -3.45 6.16 1.56
C LEU A 98 -4.29 7.18 2.33
N ARG A 99 -3.68 8.04 3.13
CA ARG A 99 -4.38 9.08 3.89
C ARG A 99 -5.17 10.02 3.00
N GLY A 100 -4.56 10.48 1.90
CA GLY A 100 -5.23 11.33 0.93
C GLY A 100 -6.41 10.65 0.24
N ARG A 101 -6.32 9.36 -0.07
CA ARG A 101 -7.44 8.59 -0.61
C ARG A 101 -8.56 8.44 0.42
N LEU A 102 -8.22 8.01 1.64
CA LEU A 102 -9.18 7.82 2.72
C LEU A 102 -9.91 9.11 3.09
N SER A 103 -9.24 10.27 3.07
CA SER A 103 -9.89 11.55 3.39
C SER A 103 -10.95 11.99 2.37
N HIS A 104 -10.93 11.44 1.14
CA HIS A 104 -11.92 11.71 0.10
C HIS A 104 -12.92 10.55 -0.07
N THR A 105 -12.78 9.48 0.71
CA THR A 105 -13.71 8.34 0.68
C THR A 105 -14.90 8.62 1.59
N PRO A 106 -16.14 8.35 1.16
CA PRO A 106 -17.32 8.48 2.02
C PRO A 106 -17.20 7.64 3.29
N ALA A 107 -17.62 8.20 4.43
CA ALA A 107 -17.52 7.53 5.74
C ALA A 107 -18.21 6.16 5.77
N GLY A 108 -19.32 5.99 5.03
CA GLY A 108 -20.00 4.70 4.89
C GLY A 108 -19.10 3.60 4.32
N ILE A 109 -18.34 3.90 3.26
CA ILE A 109 -17.41 2.93 2.65
C ILE A 109 -16.25 2.63 3.59
N ILE A 110 -15.71 3.65 4.28
CA ILE A 110 -14.63 3.44 5.26
C ILE A 110 -15.10 2.52 6.39
N GLY A 111 -16.34 2.71 6.87
CA GLY A 111 -16.94 1.89 7.91
C GLY A 111 -17.17 0.44 7.49
N MET A 112 -17.49 0.19 6.23
CA MET A 112 -17.69 -1.16 5.67
C MET A 112 -16.40 -1.92 5.37
N VAL A 113 -15.25 -1.25 5.34
CA VAL A 113 -13.94 -1.90 5.11
C VAL A 113 -13.14 -1.80 6.40
N PRO A 114 -13.17 -2.83 7.29
CA PRO A 114 -12.53 -2.75 8.61
C PRO A 114 -11.05 -2.38 8.56
N ALA A 115 -10.32 -2.92 7.58
CA ALA A 115 -8.92 -2.59 7.35
C ALA A 115 -8.72 -1.10 7.01
N ALA A 116 -9.61 -0.49 6.20
CA ALA A 116 -9.55 0.93 5.88
C ALA A 116 -9.71 1.81 7.11
N ARG A 117 -10.68 1.46 7.96
CA ARG A 117 -10.90 2.12 9.25
C ARG A 117 -9.69 1.99 10.16
N TRP A 118 -9.12 0.79 10.29
CA TRP A 118 -7.93 0.59 11.10
C TRP A 118 -6.73 1.42 10.62
N TYR A 119 -6.48 1.47 9.30
CA TYR A 119 -5.44 2.35 8.75
C TYR A 119 -5.71 3.83 9.00
N PHE A 120 -6.97 4.26 8.94
CA PHE A 120 -7.37 5.64 9.22
C PHE A 120 -7.07 6.01 10.68
N ASP A 121 -7.50 5.17 11.63
CA ASP A 121 -7.32 5.39 13.06
C ASP A 121 -5.82 5.36 13.46
N ASN A 122 -5.03 4.52 12.79
CA ASN A 122 -3.62 4.28 13.13
C ASN A 122 -2.62 5.06 12.26
N TYR A 123 -3.04 5.99 11.40
CA TYR A 123 -2.13 6.72 10.52
C TYR A 123 -0.96 7.38 11.27
N ASN A 124 -1.25 8.00 12.41
CA ASN A 124 -0.24 8.73 13.19
C ASN A 124 0.83 7.80 13.76
N PHE A 125 0.51 6.53 14.03
CA PHE A 125 1.48 5.53 14.46
C PHE A 125 2.51 5.27 13.36
N PHE A 126 2.07 4.99 12.13
CA PHE A 126 2.97 4.77 10.99
C PHE A 126 3.83 5.98 10.67
N TYR A 127 3.23 7.17 10.70
CA TYR A 127 3.95 8.42 10.47
C TYR A 127 5.06 8.62 11.51
N LYS A 128 4.75 8.47 12.80
CA LYS A 128 5.73 8.61 13.88
C LYS A 128 6.85 7.57 13.77
N ALA A 129 6.53 6.31 13.46
CA ALA A 129 7.53 5.25 13.28
C ALA A 129 8.50 5.56 12.12
N LEU A 130 7.98 6.05 10.98
CA LEU A 130 8.82 6.49 9.86
C LEU A 130 9.71 7.69 10.20
N MET A 131 9.17 8.65 10.94
CA MET A 131 9.92 9.83 11.38
C MET A 131 10.99 9.47 12.41
N ALA A 132 10.72 8.49 13.29
CA ALA A 132 11.70 8.01 14.27
C ALA A 132 12.93 7.38 13.58
N ILE A 133 12.72 6.55 12.54
CA ILE A 133 13.81 5.97 11.74
C ILE A 133 14.65 7.09 11.09
N GLN A 134 14.01 8.17 10.64
CA GLN A 134 14.70 9.32 10.06
C GLN A 134 15.44 10.15 11.12
N ALA A 135 14.87 10.31 12.32
CA ALA A 135 15.44 11.10 13.41
C ALA A 135 16.63 10.41 14.07
N ASN A 136 16.65 9.08 14.13
CA ASN A 136 17.76 8.28 14.64
C ASN A 136 18.97 8.33 13.69
N GLY A 137 19.68 9.46 13.60
CA GLY A 137 20.95 9.58 12.89
C GLY A 137 20.87 9.86 11.38
N ASN A 138 19.68 10.23 10.86
CA ASN A 138 19.41 10.47 9.44
C ASN A 138 19.57 9.19 8.58
N LEU A 139 18.80 9.07 7.50
CA LEU A 139 18.88 7.93 6.58
C LEU A 139 20.29 7.75 5.99
N ILE A 140 21.10 8.81 6.02
CA ILE A 140 22.53 8.83 5.64
C ILE A 140 23.35 7.76 6.38
N LYS A 141 23.03 7.42 7.64
CA LYS A 141 23.78 6.39 8.38
C LYS A 141 23.74 5.01 7.70
N PHE A 142 22.71 4.76 6.89
CA PHE A 142 22.57 3.50 6.15
C PHE A 142 23.43 3.46 4.89
N HIS A 143 24.01 4.59 4.45
CA HIS A 143 24.75 4.69 3.19
C HIS A 143 26.10 3.98 3.22
N SER A 144 26.66 3.77 4.41
CA SER A 144 27.95 3.08 4.64
C SER A 144 27.79 1.66 5.19
N MET A 145 26.55 1.14 5.24
CA MET A 145 26.30 -0.21 5.73
C MET A 145 26.83 -1.25 4.74
N PRO A 146 27.39 -2.38 5.24
CA PRO A 146 27.77 -3.50 4.39
C PRO A 146 26.57 -3.93 3.55
N ALA A 147 26.74 -3.93 2.23
CA ALA A 147 25.70 -4.28 1.29
C ALA A 147 25.98 -5.67 0.73
N LEU A 148 24.91 -6.41 0.46
CA LEU A 148 25.05 -7.74 -0.14
C LEU A 148 25.63 -7.65 -1.55
N THR A 149 26.50 -8.61 -1.87
CA THR A 149 27.15 -8.74 -3.17
C THR A 149 26.23 -9.36 -4.21
N ASP A 150 25.29 -10.20 -3.77
CA ASP A 150 24.32 -10.87 -4.64
C ASP A 150 23.43 -9.85 -5.38
N ALA A 151 23.34 -10.05 -6.69
CA ALA A 151 22.48 -9.28 -7.57
C ALA A 151 20.99 -9.56 -7.31
N ALA A 152 20.63 -10.79 -6.90
CA ALA A 152 19.26 -11.17 -6.58
C ALA A 152 18.69 -10.38 -5.39
N GLU A 153 19.54 -10.04 -4.43
CA GLU A 153 19.19 -9.20 -3.28
C GLU A 153 19.39 -7.70 -3.55
N ASN A 154 19.61 -7.33 -4.82
CA ASN A 154 19.63 -5.97 -5.34
C ASN A 154 20.53 -4.98 -4.57
N ARG A 155 21.54 -5.53 -3.87
CA ARG A 155 22.56 -4.79 -3.11
C ARG A 155 21.98 -3.96 -1.97
N TYR A 156 20.92 -4.42 -1.32
CA TYR A 156 20.46 -3.84 -0.06
C TYR A 156 21.51 -4.05 1.05
N PRO A 157 21.51 -3.21 2.11
CA PRO A 157 22.29 -3.49 3.31
C PRO A 157 21.98 -4.88 3.86
N ARG A 158 23.01 -5.64 4.25
CA ARG A 158 22.85 -7.00 4.78
C ARG A 158 21.89 -7.05 5.98
N VAL A 159 22.00 -6.07 6.88
CA VAL A 159 21.10 -5.93 8.03
C VAL A 159 19.63 -5.77 7.63
N TYR A 160 19.34 -5.12 6.50
CA TYR A 160 17.98 -4.99 5.99
C TYR A 160 17.46 -6.33 5.46
N SER A 161 18.26 -7.05 4.67
CA SER A 161 17.89 -8.38 4.18
C SER A 161 17.63 -9.35 5.33
N LEU A 162 18.49 -9.34 6.36
CA LEU A 162 18.29 -10.13 7.58
C LEU A 162 16.97 -9.76 8.28
N ALA A 163 16.71 -8.47 8.49
CA ALA A 163 15.47 -8.01 9.10
C ALA A 163 14.23 -8.44 8.31
N ARG A 164 14.30 -8.37 6.97
CA ARG A 164 13.23 -8.82 6.07
C ARG A 164 12.93 -10.31 6.26
N SER A 165 13.97 -11.14 6.31
CA SER A 165 13.84 -12.57 6.57
C SER A 165 13.21 -12.84 7.94
N ILE A 166 13.67 -12.18 9.01
CA ILE A 166 13.13 -12.31 10.38
C ILE A 166 11.63 -11.97 10.42
N VAL A 167 11.26 -10.84 9.82
CA VAL A 167 9.87 -10.39 9.77
C VAL A 167 8.99 -11.37 9.01
N SER A 168 9.49 -11.92 7.90
CA SER A 168 8.74 -12.90 7.11
C SER A 168 8.60 -14.27 7.77
N SER A 169 9.65 -14.76 8.44
CA SER A 169 9.61 -16.04 9.16
C SER A 169 8.70 -16.00 10.38
N SER A 170 8.54 -14.81 10.98
CA SER A 170 7.65 -14.59 12.12
C SER A 170 6.20 -14.25 11.71
N LYS A 171 5.83 -14.44 10.44
CA LYS A 171 4.50 -14.06 9.89
C LYS A 171 4.10 -12.61 10.24
N PHE A 172 5.08 -11.69 10.26
CA PHE A 172 4.91 -10.29 10.65
C PHE A 172 4.49 -10.06 12.12
N HIS A 173 4.51 -11.10 12.96
CA HIS A 173 4.27 -11.03 14.39
C HIS A 173 5.59 -11.29 15.16
N LEU A 174 6.30 -10.21 15.48
CA LEU A 174 7.60 -10.32 16.13
C LEU A 174 7.45 -10.61 17.62
N ASN A 175 8.07 -11.70 18.07
CA ASN A 175 8.33 -11.97 19.48
C ASN A 175 9.83 -11.75 19.74
N ILE A 176 10.14 -10.99 20.79
CA ILE A 176 11.52 -10.64 21.17
C ILE A 176 12.38 -11.90 21.37
N GLU A 177 11.88 -12.91 22.08
CA GLU A 177 12.61 -14.16 22.35
C GLU A 177 12.95 -14.90 21.05
N HIS A 178 11.97 -15.00 20.15
CA HIS A 178 12.15 -15.64 18.85
C HIS A 178 13.16 -14.88 17.97
N VAL A 179 13.12 -13.55 18.00
CA VAL A 179 14.08 -12.71 17.28
C VAL A 179 15.50 -12.94 17.82
N PHE A 180 15.69 -13.06 19.14
CA PHE A 180 16.99 -13.39 19.72
C PHE A 180 17.50 -14.75 19.25
N THR A 181 16.68 -15.80 19.33
CA THR A 181 17.06 -17.14 18.86
C THR A 181 17.46 -17.14 17.39
N ILE A 182 16.70 -16.44 16.53
CA ILE A 182 17.03 -16.32 15.11
C ILE A 182 18.38 -15.62 14.90
N ILE A 183 18.63 -14.52 15.63
CA ILE A 183 19.89 -13.77 15.51
C ILE A 183 21.06 -14.64 15.97
N GLU A 184 20.94 -15.38 17.07
CA GLU A 184 21.97 -16.28 17.57
C GLU A 184 22.32 -17.36 16.53
N ASN A 185 21.30 -17.99 15.94
CA ASN A 185 21.48 -19.00 14.89
C ASN A 185 22.12 -18.42 13.62
N TYR A 186 21.75 -17.19 13.24
CA TYR A 186 22.39 -16.50 12.12
C TYR A 186 23.88 -16.20 12.39
N LEU A 187 24.20 -15.74 13.61
CA LEU A 187 25.56 -15.37 14.01
C LEU A 187 26.52 -16.58 14.06
N GLN A 188 26.02 -17.81 14.19
CA GLN A 188 26.84 -19.03 14.08
C GLN A 188 27.48 -19.17 12.69
N GLY A 189 26.77 -18.76 11.63
CA GLY A 189 27.28 -18.83 10.26
C GLY A 189 28.07 -17.59 9.85
N ARG A 190 27.64 -16.40 10.29
CA ARG A 190 28.32 -15.15 9.91
C ARG A 190 28.15 -14.04 10.93
N GLN A 191 29.28 -13.50 11.37
CA GLN A 191 29.32 -12.38 12.30
C GLN A 191 28.75 -11.08 11.69
N LEU A 192 27.97 -10.35 12.51
CA LEU A 192 27.48 -9.01 12.22
C LEU A 192 28.39 -7.97 12.86
N LEU A 193 28.55 -6.81 12.21
CA LEU A 193 29.22 -5.69 12.84
C LEU A 193 28.35 -5.11 13.97
N ALA A 194 28.98 -4.54 14.99
CA ALA A 194 28.26 -3.84 16.05
C ALA A 194 27.24 -2.83 15.48
N ARG A 195 27.65 -2.02 14.50
CA ARG A 195 26.76 -1.04 13.83
C ARG A 195 25.57 -1.67 13.11
N GLU A 196 25.70 -2.89 12.58
CA GLU A 196 24.59 -3.61 11.95
C GLU A 196 23.61 -4.07 13.02
N LEU A 197 24.10 -4.60 14.14
CA LEU A 197 23.24 -5.03 15.25
C LEU A 197 22.48 -3.85 15.87
N TRP A 198 23.15 -2.71 16.10
CA TRP A 198 22.52 -1.46 16.56
C TRP A 198 21.48 -0.90 15.58
N THR A 199 21.58 -1.25 14.29
CA THR A 199 20.66 -0.80 13.24
C THR A 199 19.47 -1.76 13.05
N LEU A 200 19.56 -2.98 13.57
CA LEU A 200 18.55 -4.01 13.36
C LEU A 200 17.14 -3.59 13.78
N PRO A 201 16.90 -2.92 14.93
CA PRO A 201 15.55 -2.48 15.32
C PRO A 201 14.91 -1.51 14.30
N ASP A 202 15.69 -0.57 13.76
CA ASP A 202 15.22 0.35 12.73
C ASP A 202 14.85 -0.39 11.44
N MET A 203 15.62 -1.42 11.07
CA MET A 203 15.34 -2.24 9.88
C MET A 203 14.12 -3.14 10.07
N LEU A 204 13.94 -3.74 11.25
CA LEU A 204 12.73 -4.51 11.59
C LEU A 204 11.49 -3.61 11.48
N THR A 205 11.57 -2.40 12.06
CA THR A 205 10.49 -1.40 11.96
C THR A 205 10.22 -1.02 10.51
N LEU A 206 11.26 -0.76 9.72
CA LEU A 206 11.12 -0.43 8.30
C LEU A 206 10.45 -1.56 7.51
N CYS A 207 10.81 -2.82 7.75
CA CYS A 207 10.21 -3.98 7.10
C CYS A 207 8.73 -4.19 7.47
N LEU A 208 8.35 -3.94 8.73
CA LEU A 208 6.95 -3.97 9.15
C LEU A 208 6.14 -2.85 8.48
N LEU A 209 6.69 -1.63 8.44
CA LEU A 209 6.08 -0.49 7.76
C LEU A 209 5.95 -0.74 6.25
N GLU A 210 6.94 -1.39 5.66
CA GLU A 210 6.92 -1.80 4.27
C GLU A 210 5.78 -2.77 3.97
N LYS A 211 5.60 -3.79 4.83
CA LYS A 211 4.48 -4.72 4.68
C LYS A 211 3.15 -4.00 4.86
N ALA A 212 3.03 -3.13 5.86
CA ALA A 212 1.82 -2.35 6.09
C ALA A 212 1.48 -1.44 4.88
N ALA A 213 2.47 -0.80 4.26
CA ALA A 213 2.24 0.00 3.04
C ALA A 213 1.91 -0.86 1.81
N GLU A 214 2.39 -2.10 1.75
CA GLU A 214 2.00 -3.06 0.70
C GLU A 214 0.53 -3.48 0.86
N GLN A 215 0.11 -3.82 2.07
CA GLN A 215 -1.28 -4.21 2.39
C GLN A 215 -2.27 -3.05 2.20
N SER A 216 -1.84 -1.81 2.47
CA SER A 216 -2.72 -0.65 2.25
C SER A 216 -3.12 -0.46 0.77
N ARG A 217 -2.33 -0.98 -0.20
CA ARG A 217 -2.72 -0.96 -1.62
C ARG A 217 -3.90 -1.88 -1.90
N ALA A 218 -3.95 -3.04 -1.24
CA ALA A 218 -5.08 -3.96 -1.36
C ALA A 218 -6.36 -3.33 -0.77
N VAL A 219 -6.24 -2.63 0.36
CA VAL A 219 -7.34 -1.86 0.95
C VAL A 219 -7.85 -0.78 -0.01
N LEU A 220 -6.95 0.00 -0.62
CA LEU A 220 -7.33 1.01 -1.61
C LEU A 220 -8.01 0.40 -2.84
N ARG A 221 -7.59 -0.79 -3.29
CA ARG A 221 -8.26 -1.52 -4.38
C ARG A 221 -9.70 -1.84 -4.01
N ILE A 222 -9.94 -2.39 -2.82
CA ILE A 222 -11.28 -2.72 -2.33
C ILE A 222 -12.15 -1.47 -2.25
N ILE A 223 -11.64 -0.37 -1.69
CA ILE A 223 -12.36 0.91 -1.65
C ILE A 223 -12.73 1.40 -3.05
N ASN A 224 -11.81 1.32 -4.02
CA ASN A 224 -12.09 1.74 -5.39
C ASN A 224 -13.19 0.88 -6.03
N VAL A 225 -13.16 -0.43 -5.79
CA VAL A 225 -14.16 -1.38 -6.28
C VAL A 225 -15.54 -1.08 -5.70
N LYS A 226 -15.64 -0.88 -4.38
CA LYS A 226 -16.90 -0.51 -3.71
C LYS A 226 -17.41 0.88 -4.18
N GLN A 227 -16.51 1.85 -4.40
CA GLN A 227 -16.86 3.15 -5.01
C GLN A 227 -17.39 3.02 -6.44
N GLU A 228 -16.85 2.10 -7.23
CA GLU A 228 -17.34 1.85 -8.59
C GLU A 228 -18.72 1.20 -8.56
N ALA A 229 -18.95 0.22 -7.68
CA ALA A 229 -20.28 -0.33 -7.44
C ALA A 229 -21.29 0.75 -7.04
N ASP A 230 -20.92 1.67 -6.14
CA ASP A 230 -21.76 2.82 -5.78
C ASP A 230 -22.12 3.69 -7.00
N ARG A 231 -21.16 3.97 -7.88
CA ARG A 231 -21.40 4.74 -9.11
C ARG A 231 -22.36 4.01 -10.04
N VAL A 232 -22.16 2.72 -10.26
CA VAL A 232 -23.02 1.90 -11.12
C VAL A 232 -24.43 1.90 -10.57
N VAL A 233 -24.63 1.61 -9.27
CA VAL A 233 -25.97 1.63 -8.65
C VAL A 233 -26.63 3.00 -8.75
N ASN A 234 -25.89 4.08 -8.52
CA ASN A 234 -26.43 5.44 -8.64
C ASN A 234 -26.82 5.80 -10.09
N HIS A 235 -26.21 5.17 -11.10
CA HIS A 235 -26.64 5.30 -12.49
C HIS A 235 -27.84 4.40 -12.82
N LEU A 236 -27.91 3.20 -12.22
CA LEU A 236 -29.05 2.29 -12.37
C LEU A 236 -30.32 2.85 -11.74
N SER A 237 -30.21 3.56 -10.61
CA SER A 237 -31.36 4.09 -9.87
C SER A 237 -32.27 4.98 -10.70
N ALA A 238 -31.72 5.67 -11.71
CA ALA A 238 -32.49 6.48 -12.65
C ALA A 238 -33.34 5.67 -13.65
N ARG A 239 -33.14 4.36 -13.76
CA ARG A 239 -33.81 3.45 -14.73
C ARG A 239 -34.67 2.36 -14.09
N LEU A 240 -34.48 2.10 -12.79
CA LEU A 240 -35.31 1.16 -12.02
C LEU A 240 -36.79 1.55 -12.13
N GLY A 241 -37.68 0.57 -12.39
CA GLY A 241 -39.11 0.78 -12.58
C GLY A 241 -39.55 1.27 -13.96
N HIS A 242 -38.63 1.61 -14.87
CA HIS A 242 -38.95 2.06 -16.23
C HIS A 242 -38.38 1.16 -17.34
N ASP A 243 -37.12 0.74 -17.22
CA ASP A 243 -36.42 -0.09 -18.23
C ASP A 243 -35.49 -1.10 -17.53
N GLU A 244 -36.11 -2.07 -16.87
CA GLU A 244 -35.37 -3.11 -16.12
C GLU A 244 -34.72 -4.14 -17.03
N ALA A 245 -35.33 -4.42 -18.19
CA ALA A 245 -34.77 -5.30 -19.22
C ALA A 245 -33.46 -4.73 -19.82
N GLY A 246 -33.25 -3.42 -19.78
CA GLY A 246 -32.03 -2.76 -20.23
C GLY A 246 -30.87 -2.78 -19.23
N ILE A 247 -31.09 -3.23 -17.98
CA ILE A 247 -30.07 -3.21 -16.92
C ILE A 247 -28.86 -4.09 -17.25
N PRO A 248 -29.00 -5.36 -17.71
CA PRO A 248 -27.86 -6.20 -18.06
C PRO A 248 -26.98 -5.59 -19.16
N HIS A 249 -27.61 -4.96 -20.17
CA HIS A 249 -26.90 -4.24 -21.22
C HIS A 249 -26.13 -3.03 -20.66
N LEU A 250 -26.74 -2.27 -19.75
CA LEU A 250 -26.08 -1.15 -19.11
C LEU A 250 -24.90 -1.58 -18.24
N LEU A 251 -25.03 -2.68 -17.49
CA LEU A 251 -23.94 -3.27 -16.73
C LEU A 251 -22.76 -3.64 -17.64
N ARG A 252 -23.01 -4.30 -18.77
CA ARG A 252 -21.98 -4.65 -19.75
C ARG A 252 -21.32 -3.43 -20.39
N LYS A 253 -22.07 -2.33 -20.55
CA LYS A 253 -21.56 -1.06 -21.09
C LYS A 253 -20.69 -0.31 -20.08
N MET A 254 -21.06 -0.32 -18.80
CA MET A 254 -20.40 0.45 -17.74
C MET A 254 -19.24 -0.30 -17.08
N CYS A 255 -19.38 -1.62 -16.94
CA CYS A 255 -18.45 -2.44 -16.18
C CYS A 255 -17.58 -3.29 -17.10
N LYS A 256 -16.30 -3.41 -16.75
CA LYS A 256 -15.43 -4.41 -17.39
C LYS A 256 -15.84 -5.82 -16.93
N PRO A 257 -15.69 -6.86 -17.77
CA PRO A 257 -16.07 -8.23 -17.39
C PRO A 257 -15.42 -8.70 -16.08
N GLY A 258 -14.14 -8.40 -15.87
CA GLY A 258 -13.43 -8.78 -14.63
C GLY A 258 -13.93 -8.07 -13.37
N LEU A 259 -14.62 -6.93 -13.49
CA LEU A 259 -15.21 -6.24 -12.34
C LEU A 259 -16.51 -6.92 -11.89
N LEU A 260 -17.29 -7.46 -12.83
CA LEU A 260 -18.54 -8.19 -12.54
C LEU A 260 -18.29 -9.54 -11.85
N ILE A 261 -17.05 -10.01 -11.85
CA ILE A 261 -16.61 -11.27 -11.20
C ILE A 261 -15.86 -10.98 -9.89
N ASP A 262 -15.50 -9.72 -9.61
CA ASP A 262 -14.80 -9.36 -8.39
C ASP A 262 -15.76 -9.46 -7.19
N SER A 263 -15.41 -10.30 -6.20
CA SER A 263 -16.26 -10.58 -5.04
C SER A 263 -16.63 -9.31 -4.26
N ALA A 264 -15.69 -8.37 -4.11
CA ALA A 264 -15.92 -7.12 -3.38
C ALA A 264 -16.84 -6.17 -4.16
N PHE A 265 -16.85 -6.26 -5.50
CA PHE A 265 -17.79 -5.50 -6.33
C PHE A 265 -19.19 -6.06 -6.16
N VAL A 266 -19.34 -7.37 -6.39
CA VAL A 266 -20.63 -8.07 -6.39
C VAL A 266 -21.30 -7.97 -5.03
N SER A 267 -20.57 -8.19 -3.94
CA SER A 267 -21.10 -8.09 -2.58
C SER A 267 -21.62 -6.68 -2.27
N HIS A 268 -20.84 -5.65 -2.59
CA HIS A 268 -21.23 -4.26 -2.33
C HIS A 268 -22.35 -3.78 -3.25
N PHE A 269 -22.32 -4.20 -4.52
CA PHE A 269 -23.39 -3.96 -5.48
C PHE A 269 -24.72 -4.56 -5.01
N TYR A 270 -24.69 -5.84 -4.60
CA TYR A 270 -25.84 -6.54 -4.02
C TYR A 270 -26.34 -5.82 -2.76
N PHE A 271 -25.46 -5.50 -1.81
CA PHE A 271 -25.80 -4.76 -0.59
C PHE A 271 -26.51 -3.43 -0.89
N ARG A 272 -26.00 -2.67 -1.87
CA ARG A 272 -26.56 -1.38 -2.29
C ARG A 272 -27.94 -1.52 -2.95
N LEU A 273 -28.15 -2.51 -3.81
CA LEU A 273 -29.44 -2.77 -4.45
C LEU A 273 -30.48 -3.32 -3.45
N LYS A 274 -30.06 -4.17 -2.52
CA LYS A 274 -30.91 -4.66 -1.44
C LYS A 274 -31.39 -3.53 -0.53
N SER A 275 -30.53 -2.53 -0.28
CA SER A 275 -30.90 -1.32 0.44
C SER A 275 -31.97 -0.48 -0.29
N MET A 276 -32.21 -0.74 -1.58
CA MET A 276 -33.27 -0.15 -2.39
C MET A 276 -34.50 -1.07 -2.56
N PHE A 277 -34.58 -2.16 -1.80
CA PHE A 277 -35.68 -3.14 -1.80
C PHE A 277 -35.87 -3.90 -3.13
N ILE A 278 -34.82 -4.05 -3.92
CA ILE A 278 -34.84 -4.90 -5.13
C ILE A 278 -34.79 -6.38 -4.72
N ALA A 279 -35.56 -7.23 -5.39
CA ALA A 279 -35.62 -8.66 -5.07
C ALA A 279 -34.33 -9.39 -5.49
N ASP A 280 -33.91 -10.36 -4.67
CA ASP A 280 -32.68 -11.13 -4.88
C ASP A 280 -32.62 -11.79 -6.27
N LYS A 281 -33.75 -12.33 -6.73
CA LYS A 281 -33.86 -13.00 -8.04
C LYS A 281 -33.57 -12.07 -9.22
N ASP A 282 -33.99 -10.81 -9.12
CA ASP A 282 -33.79 -9.83 -10.19
C ASP A 282 -32.31 -9.43 -10.27
N ILE A 283 -31.68 -9.23 -9.11
CA ILE A 283 -30.25 -8.93 -9.01
C ILE A 283 -29.41 -10.08 -9.59
N GLU A 284 -29.73 -11.32 -9.22
CA GLU A 284 -29.07 -12.52 -9.75
C GLU A 284 -29.23 -12.61 -11.27
N SER A 285 -30.46 -12.45 -11.78
CA SER A 285 -30.74 -12.50 -13.21
C SER A 285 -29.94 -11.45 -13.97
N TRP A 286 -29.88 -10.22 -13.47
CA TRP A 286 -29.15 -9.14 -14.14
C TRP A 286 -27.64 -9.38 -14.18
N LEU A 287 -27.07 -9.89 -13.09
CA LEU A 287 -25.64 -10.21 -13.01
C LEU A 287 -25.27 -11.36 -13.95
N ILE A 288 -26.04 -12.46 -13.95
CA ILE A 288 -25.80 -13.62 -14.81
C ILE A 288 -25.87 -13.22 -16.29
N GLU A 289 -26.89 -12.43 -16.67
CA GLU A 289 -27.06 -11.97 -18.04
C GLU A 289 -25.96 -10.97 -18.46
N ALA A 290 -25.52 -10.10 -17.54
CA ALA A 290 -24.42 -9.17 -17.81
C ALA A 290 -23.07 -9.88 -18.02
N ILE A 291 -22.79 -10.93 -17.23
CA ILE A 291 -21.56 -11.75 -17.30
C ILE A 291 -21.55 -12.63 -18.56
N GLY A 292 -22.72 -13.09 -19.00
CA GLY A 292 -22.87 -13.83 -20.27
C GLY A 292 -22.50 -15.32 -20.21
N ASN A 293 -22.49 -15.94 -19.02
CA ASN A 293 -22.18 -17.37 -18.86
C ASN A 293 -23.23 -18.10 -18.00
N PRO A 294 -24.36 -18.55 -18.59
CA PRO A 294 -25.49 -19.12 -17.86
C PRO A 294 -25.30 -20.58 -17.40
N ALA A 295 -24.20 -21.25 -17.77
CA ALA A 295 -24.11 -22.72 -17.68
C ALA A 295 -23.57 -23.28 -16.35
N ASN A 296 -23.25 -22.47 -15.33
CA ASN A 296 -22.66 -23.01 -14.08
C ASN A 296 -22.97 -22.25 -12.78
N GLN A 297 -23.96 -21.36 -12.75
CA GLN A 297 -24.19 -20.46 -11.59
C GLN A 297 -25.67 -20.38 -11.19
N ASN A 298 -26.20 -21.46 -10.61
CA ASN A 298 -27.55 -21.50 -10.05
C ASN A 298 -27.58 -20.87 -8.64
N GLY A 299 -27.58 -19.54 -8.46
CA GLY A 299 -27.73 -18.86 -7.14
C GLY A 299 -26.63 -19.12 -6.08
N VAL A 300 -25.96 -20.27 -6.14
CA VAL A 300 -24.86 -20.73 -5.30
C VAL A 300 -23.66 -19.82 -5.46
N TRP A 301 -23.36 -19.34 -6.67
CA TRP A 301 -22.24 -18.41 -6.88
C TRP A 301 -22.42 -17.08 -6.14
N LEU A 302 -23.63 -16.51 -6.12
CA LEU A 302 -23.86 -15.25 -5.41
C LEU A 302 -23.75 -15.47 -3.89
N GLN A 303 -24.35 -16.55 -3.38
CA GLN A 303 -24.24 -16.89 -1.95
C GLN A 303 -22.79 -17.18 -1.53
N GLU A 304 -22.04 -17.97 -2.30
CA GLU A 304 -20.61 -18.21 -2.05
C GLU A 304 -19.80 -16.92 -2.01
N VAL A 305 -20.07 -15.98 -2.92
CA VAL A 305 -19.41 -14.67 -2.95
C VAL A 305 -19.76 -13.83 -1.72
N LEU A 306 -21.03 -13.85 -1.30
CA LEU A 306 -21.49 -13.12 -0.11
C LEU A 306 -20.92 -13.72 1.18
N ASP A 307 -20.91 -15.04 1.31
CA ASP A 307 -20.35 -15.77 2.45
C ASP A 307 -18.85 -15.53 2.58
N THR A 308 -18.12 -15.61 1.47
CA THR A 308 -16.66 -15.36 1.44
C THR A 308 -16.34 -13.93 1.89
N GLU A 309 -17.10 -12.93 1.43
CA GLU A 309 -16.88 -11.55 1.84
C GLU A 309 -17.24 -11.32 3.31
N ALA A 310 -18.33 -11.92 3.80
CA ALA A 310 -18.74 -11.86 5.20
C ALA A 310 -17.68 -12.47 6.14
N GLU A 311 -17.09 -13.61 5.77
CA GLU A 311 -15.97 -14.23 6.50
C GLU A 311 -14.73 -13.32 6.52
N ASN A 312 -14.40 -12.69 5.39
CA ASN A 312 -13.28 -11.75 5.29
C ASN A 312 -13.47 -10.50 6.18
N GLU A 313 -14.67 -9.93 6.18
CA GLU A 313 -15.03 -8.77 6.99
C GLU A 313 -15.04 -9.11 8.49
N THR A 314 -15.52 -10.30 8.86
CA THR A 314 -15.56 -10.79 10.25
C THR A 314 -14.16 -11.09 10.78
N SER A 315 -13.31 -11.75 9.98
CA SER A 315 -11.92 -12.06 10.34
C SER A 315 -11.09 -10.80 10.59
N CYS A 316 -11.30 -9.76 9.78
CA CYS A 316 -10.67 -8.46 9.98
C CYS A 316 -11.19 -7.75 11.24
N SER A 317 -12.50 -7.82 11.51
CA SER A 317 -13.13 -7.17 12.66
C SER A 317 -12.76 -7.82 14.00
N ALA A 318 -12.70 -9.16 14.05
CA ALA A 318 -12.28 -9.90 15.24
C ALA A 318 -10.82 -9.59 15.65
N SER A 319 -9.98 -9.28 14.67
CA SER A 319 -8.59 -8.85 14.89
C SER A 319 -8.47 -7.40 15.36
N TYR A 320 -9.49 -6.56 15.13
CA TYR A 320 -9.50 -5.15 15.56
C TYR A 320 -9.85 -4.99 17.05
N HIS A 321 -10.65 -5.90 17.61
CA HIS A 321 -11.15 -5.83 18.99
C HIS A 321 -10.30 -6.59 20.03
N ARG A 322 -9.22 -7.26 19.60
CA ARG A 322 -8.20 -7.84 20.50
C ARG A 322 -7.02 -6.89 20.65
#